data_AF-A0A1S4CYE0-F1
#
_entry.id   AF-A0A1S4CYE0-F1
#
_cell.length_a   1.000
_cell.length_b   1.000
_cell.length_c   1.000
_cell.angle_alpha   90.00
_cell.angle_beta   90.00
_cell.angle_gamma   90.00
#
_symmetry.space_group_name_H-M   'P 1'
#
loop_
_entity.id
_entity.type
_entity.pdbx_description
1 polymer ?
#
loop_
_entity_poly.entity_id
_entity_poly.type
_entity_poly.pdbx_seq_one_letter_code
_entity_poly.pdbx_strand_id
1 'polypeptide(L)'
;MKGLFKSKPKTPVDLVRQTRDLLMFLERAADTRETKKDEKMMELSKSIRELKIILYGNGESEPLAEACAQLTQEFFRENTLRLIITCLPNLNLETRKDATQVVANLQRQQVQSRLIACDYLEANIDLMDILILGYENTDMALHYGAMLRECIRHQSVAKYVLESQHMKKFFNYIQLPNFDIAADAAATFKELLTRHKSTVAEFLSKNYDWVMKENYFEKCFY
;
A
#
# COMPACT_ATOMS: atom_id res chain seq x y z
N MET A 1 4.14 46.48 13.22
CA MET A 1 4.82 45.42 12.43
C MET A 1 4.32 44.07 12.92
N LYS A 2 3.44 43.39 12.18
CA LYS A 2 3.08 42.00 12.49
C LYS A 2 4.19 41.13 11.90
N GLY A 3 5.13 40.70 12.75
CA GLY A 3 6.15 39.75 12.34
C GLY A 3 5.47 38.47 11.85
N LEU A 4 5.68 38.14 10.57
CA LEU A 4 5.38 36.81 10.04
C LEU A 4 6.23 35.81 10.83
N PHE A 5 5.66 35.19 11.86
CA PHE A 5 6.21 33.96 12.42
C PHE A 5 6.13 32.91 11.31
N LYS A 6 7.22 32.72 10.57
CA LYS A 6 7.36 31.53 9.72
C LYS A 6 7.34 30.33 10.67
N SER A 7 6.31 29.49 10.56
CA SER A 7 6.25 28.24 11.32
C SER A 7 7.53 27.45 11.09
N LYS A 8 8.10 26.89 12.15
CA LYS A 8 9.28 26.03 12.07
C LYS A 8 9.03 24.92 11.03
N PRO A 9 9.99 24.60 10.14
CA PRO A 9 9.82 23.51 9.20
C PRO A 9 9.53 22.21 9.97
N LYS A 10 8.50 21.48 9.51
CA LYS A 10 8.09 20.23 10.14
C LYS A 10 9.16 19.17 9.94
N THR A 11 9.46 18.41 10.98
CA THR A 11 10.31 17.23 10.85
C THR A 11 9.54 16.11 10.12
N PRO A 12 10.23 15.09 9.57
CA PRO A 12 9.56 13.93 8.98
C PRO A 12 8.59 13.24 9.96
N VAL A 13 8.97 13.17 11.25
CA VAL A 13 8.16 12.62 12.33
C VAL A 13 6.88 13.44 12.56
N ASP A 14 7.01 14.78 12.65
CA ASP A 14 5.85 15.67 12.85
C ASP A 14 4.87 15.58 11.67
N LEU A 15 5.40 15.44 10.45
CA LEU A 15 4.58 15.30 9.25
C LEU A 15 3.79 13.99 9.23
N VAL A 16 4.41 12.87 9.63
CA VAL A 16 3.72 11.58 9.76
C VAL A 16 2.59 11.68 10.80
N ARG A 17 2.88 12.23 11.98
CA ARG A 17 1.87 12.41 13.04
C ARG A 17 0.70 13.25 12.58
N GLN A 18 0.97 14.39 11.94
CA GLN A 18 -0.09 15.24 11.40
C GLN A 18 -0.91 14.50 10.33
N THR A 19 -0.26 13.76 9.43
CA THR A 19 -0.96 12.96 8.40
C THR A 19 -1.89 11.94 9.05
N ARG A 20 -1.40 11.26 10.09
CA ARG A 20 -2.17 10.29 10.85
C ARG A 20 -3.38 10.92 11.55
N ASP A 21 -3.20 12.07 12.21
CA ASP A 21 -4.29 12.79 12.88
C ASP A 21 -5.39 13.20 11.89
N LEU A 22 -5.00 13.65 10.69
CA LEU A 22 -5.93 13.98 9.62
C LEU A 22 -6.69 12.74 9.10
N LEU A 23 -6.01 11.60 8.93
CA LEU A 23 -6.65 10.34 8.53
C LEU A 23 -7.66 9.88 9.58
N MET A 24 -7.29 9.89 10.86
CA MET A 24 -8.19 9.53 11.96
C MET A 24 -9.39 10.47 12.06
N PHE A 25 -9.19 11.77 11.82
CA PHE A 25 -10.28 12.73 11.80
C PHE A 25 -11.28 12.36 10.70
N LEU A 26 -10.81 12.13 9.47
CA LEU A 26 -11.68 11.84 8.33
C LEU A 26 -12.36 10.47 8.44
N GLU A 27 -11.72 9.47 9.04
CA GLU A 27 -12.31 8.16 9.33
C GLU A 27 -13.53 8.27 10.27
N ARG A 28 -13.47 9.20 11.23
CA ARG A 28 -14.51 9.38 12.27
C ARG A 28 -15.54 10.47 11.95
N ALA A 29 -15.38 11.19 10.85
CA ALA A 29 -16.12 12.41 10.55
C ALA A 29 -17.54 12.19 9.98
N ALA A 30 -18.33 11.26 10.54
CA ALA A 30 -19.68 10.96 10.05
C ALA A 30 -20.64 12.18 10.11
N ASP A 31 -20.59 12.95 11.20
CA ASP A 31 -21.50 14.09 11.46
C ASP A 31 -20.82 15.47 11.36
N THR A 32 -19.65 15.54 10.71
CA THR A 32 -18.89 16.80 10.60
C THR A 32 -19.43 17.66 9.47
N ARG A 33 -19.46 18.99 9.66
CA ARG A 33 -19.80 19.95 8.60
C ARG A 33 -18.92 19.73 7.36
N GLU A 34 -19.53 19.65 6.18
CA GLU A 34 -18.84 19.36 4.92
C GLU A 34 -17.66 20.32 4.66
N THR A 35 -17.83 21.61 4.93
CA THR A 35 -16.76 22.61 4.76
C THR A 35 -15.50 22.29 5.58
N LYS A 36 -15.67 21.80 6.81
CA LYS A 36 -14.55 21.41 7.69
C LYS A 36 -13.90 20.12 7.20
N LYS A 37 -14.69 19.21 6.63
CA LYS A 37 -14.18 17.96 6.03
C LYS A 37 -13.34 18.27 4.79
N ASP A 38 -13.80 19.19 3.94
CA ASP A 38 -13.06 19.65 2.76
C ASP A 38 -11.73 20.32 3.11
N GLU A 39 -11.74 21.20 4.12
CA GLU A 39 -10.51 21.82 4.65
C GLU A 39 -9.51 20.75 5.11
N LYS A 40 -9.98 19.74 5.85
CA LYS A 40 -9.12 18.66 6.37
C LYS A 40 -8.65 17.71 5.28
N MET A 41 -9.46 17.48 4.25
CA MET A 41 -9.06 16.73 3.07
C MET A 41 -7.95 17.46 2.30
N MET A 42 -8.04 18.78 2.14
CA MET A 42 -7.00 19.58 1.47
C MET A 42 -5.68 19.57 2.27
N GLU A 43 -5.76 19.69 3.59
CA GLU A 43 -4.60 19.54 4.47
C GLU A 43 -3.96 18.14 4.33
N LEU A 44 -4.79 17.08 4.26
CA LEU A 44 -4.31 15.70 4.11
C LEU A 44 -3.61 15.50 2.76
N SER A 45 -4.22 15.97 1.66
CA SER A 45 -3.61 15.92 0.33
C SER A 45 -2.23 16.57 0.31
N LYS A 46 -2.10 17.74 0.96
CA LYS A 46 -0.80 18.42 1.09
C LYS A 46 0.19 17.61 1.91
N SER A 47 -0.23 17.07 3.06
CA SER A 47 0.66 16.26 3.91
C SER A 47 1.15 14.99 3.20
N ILE A 48 0.27 14.28 2.48
CA ILE A 48 0.66 13.08 1.70
C ILE A 48 1.64 13.46 0.57
N ARG A 49 1.43 14.60 -0.09
CA ARG A 49 2.37 15.13 -1.09
C ARG A 49 3.75 15.40 -0.48
N GLU A 50 3.80 16.01 0.70
CA GLU A 50 5.04 16.28 1.41
C GLU A 50 5.76 14.98 1.83
N LEU A 51 5.02 13.95 2.28
CA LEU A 51 5.60 12.62 2.56
C LEU A 51 6.23 12.01 1.30
N LYS A 52 5.54 12.09 0.16
CA LYS A 52 6.06 11.62 -1.12
C LYS A 52 7.34 12.36 -1.51
N ILE A 53 7.39 13.68 -1.34
CA ILE A 53 8.60 14.48 -1.64
C ILE A 53 9.79 14.05 -0.79
N ILE A 54 9.58 13.71 0.49
CA ILE A 54 10.67 13.18 1.33
C ILE A 54 11.20 11.86 0.76
N LEU A 55 10.31 10.99 0.27
CA LEU A 55 10.65 9.64 -0.18
C LEU A 55 11.21 9.55 -1.62
N TYR A 56 10.85 10.50 -2.48
CA TYR A 56 11.21 10.49 -3.92
C TYR A 56 12.04 11.71 -4.35
N GLY A 57 12.15 12.73 -3.50
CA GLY A 57 12.74 14.01 -3.85
C GLY A 57 11.75 14.91 -4.59
N ASN A 58 12.23 16.09 -4.99
CA ASN A 58 11.45 17.10 -5.71
C ASN A 58 11.98 17.36 -7.14
N GLY A 59 12.86 16.48 -7.66
CA GLY A 59 13.52 16.63 -8.95
C GLY A 59 14.77 17.52 -8.93
N GLU A 60 14.93 18.36 -7.91
CA GLU A 60 16.12 19.20 -7.71
C GLU A 60 17.08 18.62 -6.67
N SER A 61 16.54 17.87 -5.70
CA SER A 61 17.29 17.26 -4.61
C SER A 61 16.91 15.80 -4.43
N GLU A 62 17.92 14.96 -4.18
CA GLU A 62 17.73 13.55 -3.85
C GLU A 62 17.14 13.38 -2.43
N PRO A 63 16.36 12.31 -2.20
CA PRO A 63 15.90 11.95 -0.85
C PRO A 63 17.04 11.81 0.15
N LEU A 64 16.93 12.51 1.29
CA LEU A 64 17.87 12.33 2.39
C LEU A 64 17.57 11.01 3.12
N ALA A 65 18.55 10.11 3.16
CA ALA A 65 18.39 8.78 3.77
C ALA A 65 17.93 8.84 5.23
N GLU A 66 18.46 9.79 6.02
CA GLU A 66 18.05 9.97 7.42
C GLU A 66 16.57 10.40 7.53
N ALA A 67 16.13 11.33 6.68
CA ALA A 67 14.74 11.78 6.67
C ALA A 67 13.78 10.66 6.25
N CYS A 68 14.17 9.86 5.25
CA CYS A 68 13.42 8.68 4.84
C CYS A 68 13.32 7.65 5.97
N ALA A 69 14.42 7.38 6.68
CA ALA A 69 14.45 6.45 7.79
C ALA A 69 13.56 6.91 8.96
N GLN A 70 13.62 8.19 9.34
CA GLN A 70 12.77 8.77 10.39
C GLN A 70 11.28 8.71 10.02
N LEU A 71 10.94 9.08 8.78
CA LEU A 71 9.57 8.98 8.26
C LEU A 71 9.08 7.53 8.33
N THR A 72 9.88 6.59 7.81
CA THR A 72 9.54 5.17 7.75
C THR A 72 9.30 4.58 9.14
N GLN A 73 10.18 4.89 10.09
CA GLN A 73 10.06 4.43 11.46
C GLN A 73 8.77 4.93 12.12
N GLU A 74 8.48 6.22 12.04
CA GLU A 74 7.27 6.79 12.65
C GLU A 74 5.99 6.28 11.96
N PHE A 75 6.04 6.10 10.63
CA PHE A 75 4.88 5.68 9.83
C PHE A 75 4.36 4.30 10.24
N PHE A 76 5.28 3.34 10.44
CA PHE A 76 4.93 2.00 10.89
C PHE A 76 4.64 1.92 12.39
N ARG A 77 5.33 2.71 13.23
CA ARG A 77 5.18 2.69 14.70
C ARG A 77 3.73 2.89 15.15
N GLU A 78 3.02 3.84 14.56
CA GLU A 78 1.68 4.24 14.98
C GLU A 78 0.56 3.70 14.07
N ASN A 79 0.84 2.66 13.27
CA ASN A 79 -0.15 2.00 12.40
C ASN A 79 -0.73 2.94 11.32
N THR A 80 0.07 3.90 10.84
CA THR A 80 -0.35 4.87 9.82
C THR A 80 -0.64 4.20 8.48
N LEU A 81 0.08 3.11 8.16
CA LEU A 81 -0.14 2.33 6.94
C LEU A 81 -1.59 1.82 6.84
N ARG A 82 -2.13 1.26 7.93
CA ARG A 82 -3.52 0.79 7.96
C ARG A 82 -4.50 1.92 7.69
N LEU A 83 -4.33 3.06 8.36
CA LEU A 83 -5.19 4.22 8.16
C LEU A 83 -5.14 4.73 6.72
N ILE A 84 -3.96 4.76 6.08
CA ILE A 84 -3.86 5.12 4.65
C ILE A 84 -4.63 4.12 3.78
N ILE A 85 -4.45 2.81 3.99
CA ILE A 85 -5.12 1.77 3.20
C ILE A 85 -6.65 1.89 3.36
N THR A 86 -7.15 1.99 4.59
CA THR A 86 -8.59 2.05 4.88
C THR A 86 -9.23 3.36 4.40
N CYS A 87 -8.55 4.49 4.51
CA CYS A 87 -9.07 5.78 4.06
C CYS A 87 -8.89 6.03 2.56
N LEU A 88 -8.09 5.22 1.84
CA LEU A 88 -7.76 5.43 0.42
C LEU A 88 -8.99 5.69 -0.48
N PRO A 89 -10.12 4.94 -0.34
CA PRO A 89 -11.33 5.18 -1.13
C PRO A 89 -11.95 6.56 -0.93
N ASN A 90 -11.72 7.19 0.22
CA ASN A 90 -12.27 8.50 0.56
C ASN A 90 -11.42 9.66 0.01
N LEU A 91 -10.23 9.38 -0.54
CA LEU A 91 -9.32 10.41 -1.05
C LEU A 91 -9.63 10.74 -2.51
N ASN A 92 -9.28 11.96 -2.94
CA ASN A 92 -9.33 12.33 -4.35
C ASN A 92 -8.26 11.58 -5.18
N LEU A 93 -8.44 11.55 -6.50
CA LEU A 93 -7.62 10.77 -7.43
C LEU A 93 -6.11 11.02 -7.29
N GLU A 94 -5.69 12.28 -7.23
CA GLU A 94 -4.26 12.62 -7.13
C GLU A 94 -3.68 12.19 -5.77
N THR A 95 -4.46 12.37 -4.70
CA THR A 95 -4.06 11.95 -3.35
C THR A 95 -3.95 10.42 -3.25
N ARG A 96 -4.83 9.67 -3.92
CA ARG A 96 -4.72 8.20 -4.00
C ARG A 96 -3.41 7.78 -4.66
N LYS A 97 -3.02 8.43 -5.77
CA LYS A 97 -1.76 8.17 -6.48
C LYS A 97 -0.55 8.45 -5.58
N ASP A 98 -0.54 9.61 -4.93
CA ASP A 98 0.56 9.98 -4.03
C ASP A 98 0.64 9.04 -2.82
N ALA A 99 -0.49 8.69 -2.20
CA ALA A 99 -0.55 7.73 -1.10
C ALA A 99 -0.06 6.32 -1.52
N THR A 100 -0.43 5.87 -2.72
CA THR A 100 0.05 4.61 -3.29
C THR A 100 1.56 4.59 -3.43
N GLN A 101 2.15 5.67 -3.93
CA GLN A 101 3.60 5.78 -4.09
C GLN A 101 4.32 5.84 -2.73
N VAL A 102 3.75 6.55 -1.74
CA VAL A 102 4.27 6.57 -0.36
C VAL A 102 4.31 5.15 0.20
N VAL A 103 3.17 4.43 0.18
CA VAL A 103 3.08 3.05 0.70
C VAL A 103 4.03 2.10 -0.01
N ALA A 104 4.11 2.20 -1.34
CA ALA A 104 5.01 1.38 -2.17
C ALA A 104 6.49 1.60 -1.83
N ASN A 105 6.90 2.86 -1.68
CA ASN A 105 8.29 3.22 -1.38
C ASN A 105 8.71 2.74 0.01
N LEU A 106 7.84 2.90 1.00
CA LEU A 106 8.10 2.51 2.39
C LEU A 106 8.48 1.04 2.57
N GLN A 107 7.98 0.13 1.72
CA GLN A 107 8.33 -1.30 1.79
C GLN A 107 9.82 -1.57 1.53
N ARG A 108 10.51 -0.64 0.86
CA ARG A 108 11.92 -0.77 0.45
C ARG A 108 12.88 0.03 1.33
N GLN A 109 12.34 0.85 2.23
CA GLN A 109 13.15 1.74 3.07
C GLN A 109 13.87 0.95 4.17
N GLN A 110 15.15 1.23 4.33
CA GLN A 110 15.96 0.65 5.40
C GLN A 110 16.07 1.61 6.58
N VAL A 111 15.71 1.13 7.77
CA VAL A 111 15.92 1.83 9.03
C VAL A 111 16.99 1.07 9.80
N GLN A 112 18.13 1.71 10.08
CA GLN A 112 19.29 1.05 10.71
C GLN A 112 19.70 -0.25 9.97
N SER A 113 19.73 -0.20 8.64
CA SER A 113 20.04 -1.33 7.75
C SER A 113 19.06 -2.51 7.82
N ARG A 114 17.85 -2.31 8.33
CA ARG A 114 16.78 -3.31 8.39
C ARG A 114 15.53 -2.86 7.64
N LEU A 115 14.85 -3.80 6.98
CA LEU A 115 13.54 -3.57 6.36
C LEU A 115 12.43 -3.78 7.39
N ILE A 116 12.16 -2.76 8.19
CA ILE A 116 11.17 -2.82 9.28
C ILE A 116 9.72 -3.00 8.80
N ALA A 117 9.48 -2.78 7.50
CA ALA A 117 8.17 -3.00 6.88
C ALA A 117 7.72 -4.48 6.98
N CYS A 118 8.67 -5.41 6.88
CA CYS A 118 8.38 -6.85 7.01
C CYS A 118 7.80 -7.16 8.40
N ASP A 119 8.47 -6.71 9.46
CA ASP A 119 8.05 -6.92 10.86
C ASP A 119 6.65 -6.32 11.11
N TYR A 120 6.40 -5.13 10.56
CA TYR A 120 5.10 -4.48 10.66
C TYR A 120 4.00 -5.28 9.94
N LEU A 121 4.26 -5.75 8.72
CA LEU A 121 3.28 -6.48 7.92
C LEU A 121 2.97 -7.85 8.55
N GLU A 122 3.94 -8.53 9.13
CA GLU A 122 3.70 -9.77 9.89
C GLU A 122 2.76 -9.54 11.08
N ALA A 123 2.89 -8.41 11.78
CA ALA A 123 2.01 -8.02 12.87
C ALA A 123 0.62 -7.50 12.41
N ASN A 124 0.45 -7.20 11.13
CA ASN A 124 -0.78 -6.61 10.55
C ASN A 124 -1.18 -7.32 9.25
N ILE A 125 -1.05 -8.65 9.23
CA ILE A 125 -1.10 -9.42 7.98
C ILE A 125 -2.47 -9.40 7.29
N ASP A 126 -3.53 -9.11 8.03
CA ASP A 126 -4.90 -8.89 7.51
C ASP A 126 -4.99 -7.71 6.52
N LEU A 127 -4.00 -6.80 6.52
CA LEU A 127 -3.88 -5.77 5.47
C LEU A 127 -3.77 -6.40 4.07
N MET A 128 -3.19 -7.59 3.95
CA MET A 128 -3.10 -8.27 2.65
C MET A 128 -4.49 -8.67 2.15
N ASP A 129 -5.37 -9.10 3.05
CA ASP A 129 -6.75 -9.47 2.69
C ASP A 129 -7.48 -8.23 2.17
N ILE A 130 -7.32 -7.07 2.83
CA ILE A 130 -7.89 -5.80 2.38
C ILE A 130 -7.38 -5.42 0.98
N LEU A 131 -6.07 -5.51 0.75
CA LEU A 131 -5.48 -5.18 -0.55
C LEU A 131 -5.94 -6.14 -1.66
N ILE A 132 -6.06 -7.44 -1.38
CA ILE A 132 -6.49 -8.43 -2.38
C ILE A 132 -7.99 -8.28 -2.69
N LEU A 133 -8.84 -8.07 -1.68
CA LEU A 133 -10.27 -7.80 -1.88
C LEU A 133 -10.48 -6.45 -2.59
N GLY A 134 -9.52 -5.55 -2.49
CA GLY A 134 -9.47 -4.29 -3.19
C GLY A 134 -9.61 -4.35 -4.71
N TYR A 135 -9.25 -5.47 -5.35
CA TYR A 135 -9.47 -5.70 -6.79
C TYR A 135 -10.95 -5.72 -7.19
N GLU A 136 -11.87 -5.95 -6.24
CA GLU A 136 -13.32 -5.94 -6.49
C GLU A 136 -13.86 -4.51 -6.67
N ASN A 137 -13.10 -3.49 -6.27
CA ASN A 137 -13.44 -2.09 -6.50
C ASN A 137 -12.62 -1.53 -7.67
N THR A 138 -13.28 -1.24 -8.79
CA THR A 138 -12.62 -0.78 -10.03
C THR A 138 -11.81 0.51 -9.86
N ASP A 139 -12.25 1.42 -8.99
CA ASP A 139 -11.58 2.70 -8.75
C ASP A 139 -10.32 2.54 -7.89
N MET A 140 -10.22 1.42 -7.17
CA MET A 140 -9.15 1.16 -6.22
C MET A 140 -8.21 0.03 -6.62
N ALA A 141 -8.64 -0.85 -7.52
CA ALA A 141 -7.92 -2.07 -7.88
C ALA A 141 -6.45 -1.83 -8.24
N LEU A 142 -6.16 -0.83 -9.08
CA LEU A 142 -4.78 -0.53 -9.49
C LEU A 142 -3.93 0.05 -8.34
N HIS A 143 -4.55 0.80 -7.43
CA HIS A 143 -3.86 1.33 -6.26
C HIS A 143 -3.50 0.20 -5.28
N TYR A 144 -4.48 -0.64 -4.96
CA TYR A 144 -4.27 -1.76 -4.06
C TYR A 144 -3.37 -2.85 -4.66
N GLY A 145 -3.46 -3.11 -5.96
CA GLY A 145 -2.55 -3.99 -6.68
C GLY A 145 -1.10 -3.50 -6.63
N ALA A 146 -0.87 -2.20 -6.84
CA ALA A 146 0.46 -1.61 -6.70
C ALA A 146 1.02 -1.72 -5.27
N MET A 147 0.20 -1.44 -4.24
CA MET A 147 0.63 -1.61 -2.84
C MET A 147 0.91 -3.08 -2.50
N LEU A 148 0.05 -4.00 -2.96
CA LEU A 148 0.16 -5.42 -2.71
C LEU A 148 1.44 -6.00 -3.31
N ARG A 149 1.78 -5.64 -4.56
CA ARG A 149 3.02 -6.09 -5.21
C ARG A 149 4.27 -5.71 -4.43
N GLU A 150 4.26 -4.55 -3.79
CA GLU A 150 5.37 -4.14 -2.94
C GLU A 150 5.42 -4.92 -1.63
N CYS A 151 4.27 -5.24 -1.02
CA CYS A 151 4.19 -6.03 0.20
C CYS A 151 4.66 -7.48 -0.02
N ILE A 152 4.27 -8.13 -1.12
CA ILE A 152 4.67 -9.52 -1.43
C ILE A 152 6.15 -9.68 -1.81
N ARG A 153 6.92 -8.58 -1.86
CA ARG A 153 8.39 -8.66 -1.93
C ARG A 153 8.97 -9.31 -0.67
N HIS A 154 8.29 -9.21 0.46
CA HIS A 154 8.66 -9.89 1.70
C HIS A 154 8.18 -11.35 1.64
N GLN A 155 9.09 -12.29 1.91
CA GLN A 155 8.82 -13.72 1.75
C GLN A 155 7.70 -14.21 2.68
N SER A 156 7.65 -13.72 3.92
CA SER A 156 6.61 -14.07 4.90
C SER A 156 5.22 -13.61 4.43
N VAL A 157 5.13 -12.40 3.87
CA VAL A 157 3.90 -11.86 3.30
C VAL A 157 3.44 -12.64 2.08
N ALA A 158 4.35 -12.93 1.14
CA ALA A 158 4.01 -13.75 -0.02
C ALA A 158 3.55 -15.16 0.37
N LYS A 159 4.20 -15.76 1.38
CA LYS A 159 3.80 -17.06 1.92
C LYS A 159 2.36 -17.02 2.47
N TYR A 160 2.03 -16.00 3.27
CA TYR A 160 0.68 -15.80 3.77
C TYR A 160 -0.35 -15.74 2.62
N VAL A 161 -0.09 -14.93 1.60
CA VAL A 161 -1.02 -14.79 0.47
C VAL A 161 -1.19 -16.11 -0.29
N LEU A 162 -0.09 -16.83 -0.57
CA LEU A 162 -0.12 -18.13 -1.25
C LEU A 162 -0.95 -19.17 -0.46
N GLU A 163 -0.79 -19.21 0.86
CA GLU A 163 -1.49 -20.18 1.73
C GLU A 163 -2.93 -19.74 2.08
N SER A 164 -3.33 -18.51 1.74
CA SER A 164 -4.66 -17.97 2.01
C SER A 164 -5.72 -18.45 1.01
N GLN A 165 -6.99 -18.39 1.42
CA GLN A 165 -8.15 -18.59 0.52
C GLN A 165 -8.20 -17.53 -0.60
N HIS A 166 -7.56 -16.36 -0.39
CA HIS A 166 -7.54 -15.27 -1.35
C HIS A 166 -6.68 -15.59 -2.59
N MET A 167 -5.74 -16.54 -2.53
CA MET A 167 -4.96 -16.95 -3.70
C MET A 167 -5.86 -17.40 -4.86
N LYS A 168 -6.99 -18.05 -4.57
CA LYS A 168 -7.97 -18.49 -5.57
C LYS A 168 -8.67 -17.33 -6.28
N LYS A 169 -8.79 -16.16 -5.63
CA LYS A 169 -9.44 -14.99 -6.23
C LYS A 169 -8.66 -14.44 -7.43
N PHE A 170 -7.33 -14.61 -7.47
CA PHE A 170 -6.52 -14.15 -8.60
C PHE A 170 -6.96 -14.79 -9.91
N PHE A 171 -7.42 -16.04 -9.93
CA PHE A 171 -7.95 -16.67 -11.14
C PHE A 171 -9.17 -15.92 -11.71
N ASN A 172 -10.00 -15.35 -10.85
CA ASN A 172 -11.12 -14.52 -11.29
C ASN A 172 -10.63 -13.13 -11.70
N TYR A 173 -9.70 -12.54 -10.94
CA TYR A 173 -9.21 -11.19 -11.21
C TYR A 173 -8.47 -11.08 -12.55
N ILE A 174 -7.68 -12.09 -12.93
CA ILE A 174 -6.99 -12.11 -14.24
C ILE A 174 -7.95 -12.25 -15.44
N GLN A 175 -9.22 -12.58 -15.20
CA GLN A 175 -10.27 -12.72 -16.21
C GLN A 175 -11.26 -11.55 -16.17
N LEU A 176 -10.98 -10.49 -15.40
CA LEU A 176 -11.85 -9.32 -15.35
C LEU A 176 -11.95 -8.64 -16.73
N PRO A 177 -13.12 -8.10 -17.10
CA PRO A 177 -13.33 -7.46 -18.39
C PRO A 177 -12.52 -6.17 -18.55
N ASN A 178 -12.15 -5.52 -17.44
CA ASN A 178 -11.24 -4.37 -17.47
C ASN A 178 -9.80 -4.88 -17.65
N PHE A 179 -9.25 -4.62 -18.84
CA PHE A 179 -7.91 -5.08 -19.23
C PHE A 179 -6.82 -4.61 -18.26
N ASP A 180 -6.83 -3.34 -17.85
CA ASP A 180 -5.78 -2.79 -16.98
C ASP A 180 -5.77 -3.50 -15.62
N ILE A 181 -6.96 -3.76 -15.05
CA ILE A 181 -7.11 -4.47 -13.78
C ILE A 181 -6.69 -5.94 -13.92
N ALA A 182 -7.13 -6.61 -14.99
CA ALA A 182 -6.79 -8.00 -15.24
C ALA A 182 -5.27 -8.19 -15.46
N ALA A 183 -4.64 -7.30 -16.23
CA ALA A 183 -3.21 -7.30 -16.46
C ALA A 183 -2.41 -7.03 -15.16
N ASP A 184 -2.88 -6.09 -14.34
CA ASP A 184 -2.30 -5.79 -13.03
C ASP A 184 -2.40 -6.99 -12.07
N ALA A 185 -3.58 -7.63 -12.00
CA ALA A 185 -3.78 -8.87 -11.23
C ALA A 185 -2.88 -10.00 -11.72
N ALA A 186 -2.72 -10.15 -13.04
CA ALA A 186 -1.85 -11.16 -13.63
C ALA A 186 -0.37 -10.92 -13.31
N ALA A 187 0.06 -9.65 -13.27
CA ALA A 187 1.40 -9.29 -12.84
C ALA A 187 1.63 -9.65 -11.36
N THR A 188 0.68 -9.33 -10.48
CA THR A 188 0.75 -9.67 -9.05
C THR A 188 0.77 -11.19 -8.84
N PHE A 189 -0.09 -11.92 -9.55
CA PHE A 189 -0.17 -13.38 -9.49
C PHE A 189 1.11 -14.05 -9.99
N LYS A 190 1.67 -13.57 -11.11
CA LYS A 190 2.97 -14.01 -11.60
C LYS A 190 4.07 -13.77 -10.58
N GLU A 191 4.08 -12.61 -9.93
CA GLU A 191 5.09 -12.28 -8.92
C GLU A 191 5.03 -13.21 -7.71
N LEU A 192 3.82 -13.48 -7.20
CA LEU A 192 3.58 -14.47 -6.13
C LEU A 192 4.16 -15.85 -6.49
N LEU A 193 3.99 -16.29 -7.74
CA LEU A 193 4.40 -17.61 -8.21
C LEU A 193 5.83 -17.70 -8.74
N THR A 194 6.60 -16.60 -8.74
CA THR A 194 7.94 -16.62 -9.35
C THR A 194 9.03 -15.99 -8.50
N ARG A 195 8.69 -15.10 -7.55
CA ARG A 195 9.66 -14.38 -6.73
C ARG A 195 10.38 -15.27 -5.72
N HIS A 196 9.63 -15.94 -4.85
CA HIS A 196 10.18 -16.70 -3.72
C HIS A 196 10.22 -18.20 -4.02
N LYS A 197 11.19 -18.63 -4.84
CA LYS A 197 11.24 -19.97 -5.45
C LYS A 197 11.00 -21.13 -4.47
N SER A 198 11.60 -21.09 -3.28
CA SER A 198 11.43 -22.13 -2.26
C SER A 198 10.01 -22.18 -1.71
N THR A 199 9.46 -21.03 -1.31
CA THR A 199 8.08 -20.90 -0.83
C THR A 199 7.08 -21.36 -1.90
N VAL A 200 7.30 -20.95 -3.16
CA VAL A 200 6.42 -21.33 -4.26
C VAL A 200 6.50 -22.82 -4.54
N ALA A 201 7.70 -23.41 -4.57
CA ALA A 201 7.86 -24.84 -4.81
C ALA A 201 7.12 -25.65 -3.74
N GLU A 202 7.27 -25.28 -2.46
CA GLU A 202 6.54 -25.90 -1.36
C GLU A 202 5.03 -25.76 -1.51
N PHE A 203 4.54 -24.55 -1.84
CA PHE A 203 3.13 -24.30 -2.08
C PHE A 203 2.59 -25.17 -3.23
N LEU A 204 3.24 -25.18 -4.40
CA LEU A 204 2.79 -25.93 -5.58
C LEU A 204 2.82 -27.44 -5.33
N SER A 205 3.83 -27.97 -4.62
CA SER A 205 3.87 -29.39 -4.26
C SER A 205 2.71 -29.81 -3.36
N LYS A 206 2.30 -28.96 -2.42
CA LYS A 206 1.17 -29.22 -1.51
C LYS A 206 -0.20 -29.05 -2.17
N ASN A 207 -0.26 -28.21 -3.20
CA ASN A 207 -1.51 -27.72 -3.80
C ASN A 207 -1.70 -28.11 -5.26
N TYR A 208 -0.88 -29.06 -5.75
CA TYR A 208 -0.81 -29.44 -7.16
C TYR A 208 -2.18 -29.70 -7.78
N ASP A 209 -3.03 -30.48 -7.09
CA ASP A 209 -4.32 -30.90 -7.63
C ASP A 209 -5.22 -29.72 -7.97
N TRP A 210 -5.49 -28.80 -7.03
CA TRP A 210 -6.42 -27.70 -7.31
C TRP A 210 -5.78 -26.59 -8.17
N VAL A 211 -4.47 -26.37 -8.07
CA VAL A 211 -3.77 -25.40 -8.92
C VAL A 211 -3.84 -25.88 -10.38
N MET A 212 -3.48 -27.13 -10.65
CA MET A 212 -3.35 -27.64 -12.02
C MET A 212 -4.68 -28.12 -12.61
N LYS A 213 -5.55 -28.79 -11.82
CA LYS A 213 -6.78 -29.40 -12.34
C LYS A 213 -7.98 -28.44 -12.35
N GLU A 214 -8.11 -27.54 -11.38
CA GLU A 214 -9.33 -26.72 -11.25
C GLU A 214 -9.21 -25.34 -11.90
N ASN A 215 -8.01 -24.81 -12.15
CA ASN A 215 -7.85 -23.39 -12.44
C ASN A 215 -6.86 -22.98 -13.55
N TYR A 216 -5.88 -23.81 -13.91
CA TYR A 216 -4.80 -23.37 -14.84
C TYR A 216 -4.95 -23.78 -16.31
N PHE A 217 -5.47 -24.95 -16.64
CA PHE A 217 -5.43 -25.45 -18.02
C PHE A 217 -6.72 -25.27 -18.83
N GLU A 218 -7.90 -25.37 -18.24
CA GLU A 218 -9.16 -25.21 -19.02
C GLU A 218 -9.48 -23.75 -19.38
N LYS A 219 -8.99 -22.77 -18.62
CA LYS A 219 -9.39 -21.35 -18.78
C LYS A 219 -8.38 -20.45 -19.50
N CYS A 220 -7.13 -20.90 -19.69
CA CYS A 220 -6.09 -20.09 -20.35
C CYS A 220 -5.84 -20.46 -21.82
N PHE A 221 -6.44 -21.55 -22.32
CA PHE A 221 -6.17 -22.10 -23.65
C PHE A 221 -7.41 -22.40 -24.50
N TYR A 222 -8.59 -21.92 -24.10
CA TYR A 222 -9.80 -21.90 -24.93
C TYR A 222 -10.43 -20.51 -24.95
#